data_AF-A0A1B6L507-F1
#
_entry.id   AF-A0A1B6L507-F1
#
_cell.length_a   1.000
_cell.length_b   1.000
_cell.length_c   1.000
_cell.angle_alpha   90.00
_cell.angle_beta   90.00
_cell.angle_gamma   90.00
#
_symmetry.space_group_name_H-M   'P 1'
#
loop_
_entity.id
_entity.type
_entity.pdbx_description
1 polymer ?
#
loop_
_entity_poly.entity_id
_entity_poly.type
_entity_poly.pdbx_seq_one_letter_code
_entity_poly.pdbx_strand_id
1 'polypeptide(L)'
;YKVWNQQLIAYAGYKNADGSFIGDPSNVEFTEVCIKLGWKSKRTMWDFLPIVLSAYGQDPDFYDYPPEILLEVPLVHPEYEWFGEMGLRWYTVPAVSSMMFDCG
;
A
#
# COMPACT_ATOMS: atom_id res chain seq x y z
N TYR A 1 -4.12 20.38 3.98
CA TYR A 1 -3.82 19.34 2.97
C TYR A 1 -3.13 18.21 3.68
N LYS A 2 -3.52 16.97 3.40
CA LYS A 2 -2.91 15.79 4.01
C LYS A 2 -2.99 14.61 3.05
N VAL A 3 -1.86 13.91 2.90
CA VAL A 3 -1.84 12.53 2.40
C VAL A 3 -1.94 11.62 3.62
N TRP A 4 -2.90 10.71 3.63
CA TRP A 4 -3.13 9.84 4.80
C TRP A 4 -2.21 8.61 4.78
N ASN A 5 -1.77 8.20 3.58
CA ASN A 5 -0.82 7.12 3.42
C ASN A 5 0.53 7.49 4.06
N GLN A 6 1.21 6.49 4.65
CA GLN A 6 2.57 6.65 5.18
C GLN A 6 3.59 6.79 4.05
N GLN A 7 3.45 5.95 3.02
CA GLN A 7 4.13 6.05 1.75
C GLN A 7 3.11 6.22 0.63
N LEU A 8 3.46 6.90 -0.45
CA LEU A 8 2.57 7.01 -1.62
C LEU A 8 2.17 5.61 -2.11
N ILE A 9 3.17 4.77 -2.39
CA ILE A 9 2.97 3.41 -2.86
C ILE A 9 3.26 2.46 -1.70
N ALA A 10 2.28 1.62 -1.37
CA ALA A 10 2.38 0.59 -0.35
C ALA A 10 1.37 -0.53 -0.63
N TYR A 11 1.70 -1.75 -0.20
CA TYR A 11 0.76 -2.87 -0.23
C TYR A 11 -0.22 -2.80 0.93
N ALA A 12 -1.45 -3.23 0.70
CA ALA A 12 -2.47 -3.36 1.72
C ALA A 12 -2.19 -4.54 2.65
N GLY A 13 -2.79 -4.49 3.85
CA GLY A 13 -2.71 -5.51 4.87
C GLY A 13 -4.10 -5.94 5.33
N TYR A 14 -4.33 -7.24 5.42
CA TYR A 14 -5.61 -7.80 5.86
C TYR A 14 -5.40 -8.75 7.02
N LYS A 15 -6.07 -8.50 8.13
CA LYS A 15 -6.14 -9.44 9.24
C LYS A 15 -7.29 -10.43 9.01
N ASN A 16 -7.02 -11.72 9.17
CA ASN A 16 -8.02 -12.79 9.09
C ASN A 16 -8.61 -13.08 10.47
N ALA A 17 -9.76 -13.78 10.48
CA ALA A 17 -10.46 -14.13 11.72
C ALA A 17 -9.65 -15.06 12.64
N ASP A 18 -8.77 -15.88 12.06
CA ASP A 18 -7.85 -16.78 12.79
C ASP A 18 -6.60 -16.08 13.33
N GLY A 19 -6.46 -14.77 13.10
CA GLY A 19 -5.30 -13.97 13.53
C GLY A 19 -4.14 -13.96 12.53
N SER A 20 -4.22 -14.71 11.43
CA SER A 20 -3.24 -14.62 10.35
C SER A 20 -3.39 -13.32 9.54
N PHE A 21 -2.39 -13.02 8.72
CA PHE A 21 -2.37 -11.82 7.86
C PHE A 21 -2.18 -12.20 6.39
N ILE A 22 -2.77 -11.39 5.50
CA ILE A 22 -2.53 -11.38 4.06
C ILE A 22 -1.98 -9.99 3.70
N GLY A 23 -0.99 -9.94 2.83
CA GLY A 23 -0.33 -8.69 2.42
C GLY A 23 0.60 -8.17 3.52
N ASP A 24 0.64 -6.85 3.69
CA ASP A 24 1.57 -6.17 4.60
C ASP A 24 0.92 -5.89 5.98
N PRO A 25 1.32 -6.57 7.07
CA PRO A 25 0.75 -6.35 8.40
C PRO A 25 0.89 -4.91 8.91
N SER A 26 1.89 -4.15 8.44
CA SER A 26 2.09 -2.76 8.87
C SER A 26 0.97 -1.82 8.42
N ASN A 27 0.23 -2.20 7.37
CA ASN A 27 -0.80 -1.37 6.77
C ASN A 27 -2.23 -1.81 7.10
N VAL A 28 -2.42 -2.76 8.03
CA VAL A 28 -3.75 -3.32 8.35
C VAL A 28 -4.75 -2.25 8.76
N GLU A 29 -4.39 -1.41 9.73
CA GLU A 29 -5.28 -0.36 10.22
C GLU A 29 -5.68 0.62 9.10
N PHE A 30 -4.71 1.02 8.27
CA PHE A 30 -4.96 1.94 7.18
C PHE A 30 -5.77 1.30 6.04
N THR A 31 -5.56 0.01 5.79
CA THR A 31 -6.36 -0.78 4.84
C THR A 31 -7.83 -0.82 5.27
N GLU A 32 -8.10 -0.98 6.57
CA GLU A 32 -9.47 -0.91 7.09
C GLU A 32 -10.11 0.47 6.90
N VAL A 33 -9.33 1.55 7.05
CA VAL A 33 -9.80 2.92 6.75
C VAL A 33 -10.18 3.03 5.27
N CYS A 34 -9.35 2.56 4.35
CA CYS A 34 -9.65 2.58 2.92
C CYS A 34 -10.95 1.84 2.60
N ILE A 35 -11.13 0.64 3.16
CA ILE A 35 -12.35 -0.16 2.98
C ILE A 35 -13.59 0.57 3.54
N LYS A 36 -13.47 1.22 4.70
CA LYS A 36 -14.56 2.01 5.30
C LYS A 36 -14.94 3.22 4.45
N LEU A 37 -14.00 3.82 3.73
CA LEU A 37 -14.25 4.88 2.74
C LEU A 37 -14.89 4.36 1.45
N GLY A 38 -15.02 3.03 1.29
CA GLY A 38 -15.67 2.40 0.15
C GLY A 38 -14.71 1.78 -0.87
N TRP A 39 -13.39 1.78 -0.60
CA TRP A 39 -12.43 1.11 -1.47
C TRP A 39 -12.67 -0.39 -1.51
N LYS A 40 -12.59 -0.98 -2.72
CA LYS A 40 -12.85 -2.40 -2.95
C LYS A 40 -11.53 -3.15 -3.18
N SER A 41 -11.06 -3.78 -2.13
CA SER A 41 -9.88 -4.65 -2.16
C SER A 41 -10.17 -6.01 -2.81
N LYS A 42 -9.15 -6.61 -3.44
CA LYS A 42 -9.16 -8.00 -3.93
C LYS A 42 -8.73 -9.02 -2.86
N ARG A 43 -8.20 -8.54 -1.72
CA ARG A 43 -7.61 -9.28 -0.60
C ARG A 43 -6.49 -10.22 -1.03
N THR A 44 -5.54 -9.72 -1.83
CA THR A 44 -4.35 -10.48 -2.22
C THR A 44 -3.10 -10.04 -1.45
N MET A 45 -2.01 -10.80 -1.60
CA MET A 45 -0.70 -10.47 -1.00
C MET A 45 -0.09 -9.17 -1.53
N TRP A 46 -0.52 -8.70 -2.71
CA TRP A 46 0.14 -7.62 -3.46
C TRP A 46 -0.86 -6.55 -3.92
N ASP A 47 -1.97 -6.39 -3.19
CA ASP A 47 -2.92 -5.33 -3.46
C ASP A 47 -2.28 -3.97 -3.13
N PHE A 48 -2.18 -3.08 -4.11
CA PHE A 48 -1.79 -1.69 -3.86
C PHE A 48 -2.91 -0.94 -3.12
N LEU A 49 -2.54 -0.20 -2.08
CA LEU A 49 -3.45 0.74 -1.43
C LEU A 49 -3.82 1.88 -2.39
N PRO A 50 -5.05 2.42 -2.32
CA PRO A 50 -5.38 3.68 -2.99
C PRO A 50 -4.66 4.83 -2.28
N ILE A 51 -4.52 5.96 -2.95
CA ILE A 51 -4.11 7.19 -2.27
C ILE A 51 -5.32 7.83 -1.60
N VAL A 52 -5.18 8.20 -0.32
CA VAL A 52 -6.23 8.86 0.46
C VAL A 52 -5.78 10.28 0.77
N LEU A 53 -6.58 11.25 0.32
CA LEU A 53 -6.25 12.66 0.33
C LEU A 53 -7.33 13.48 1.02
N SER A 54 -6.95 14.47 1.83
CA SER A 54 -7.86 15.51 2.28
C SER A 54 -7.31 16.92 2.01
N ALA A 55 -8.20 17.81 1.56
CA ALA A 55 -7.91 19.20 1.25
C ALA A 55 -8.82 20.12 2.06
N TYR A 56 -8.32 21.30 2.44
CA TYR A 56 -9.10 22.33 3.16
C TYR A 56 -9.90 21.84 4.39
N GLY A 57 -9.43 20.80 5.08
CA GLY A 57 -10.12 20.24 6.25
C GLY A 57 -11.40 19.45 5.92
N GLN A 58 -11.66 19.18 4.63
CA GLN A 58 -12.74 18.30 4.20
C GLN A 58 -12.44 16.83 4.54
N ASP A 59 -13.50 16.02 4.49
CA ASP A 59 -13.37 14.56 4.62
C ASP A 59 -12.44 13.98 3.55
N PRO A 60 -11.76 12.87 3.85
CA PRO A 60 -10.84 12.26 2.91
C PRO A 60 -11.57 11.50 1.79
N ASP A 61 -11.05 11.63 0.57
CA ASP A 61 -11.43 10.80 -0.57
C ASP A 61 -10.28 9.87 -0.96
N PHE A 62 -10.62 8.72 -1.55
CA PHE A 62 -9.64 7.77 -2.07
C PHE A 62 -9.58 7.79 -3.59
N TYR A 63 -8.40 7.52 -4.14
CA TYR A 63 -8.14 7.48 -5.58
C TYR A 63 -7.24 6.28 -5.90
N ASP A 64 -7.62 5.50 -6.92
CA ASP A 64 -6.76 4.44 -7.41
C ASP A 64 -5.64 5.00 -8.29
N TYR A 65 -4.50 4.31 -8.28
CA TYR A 65 -3.39 4.63 -9.16
C TYR A 65 -3.67 4.16 -10.60
N PRO A 66 -3.27 4.92 -11.62
CA PRO A 66 -3.09 4.38 -12.96
C PRO A 66 -2.13 3.18 -12.90
N PRO A 67 -2.51 1.98 -13.39
CA PRO A 67 -1.68 0.78 -13.26
C PRO A 67 -0.27 0.93 -13.83
N GLU A 68 -0.11 1.77 -14.86
CA GLU A 68 1.16 2.04 -15.54
C GLU A 68 2.23 2.72 -14.67
N ILE A 69 1.83 3.34 -13.55
CA ILE A 69 2.78 3.96 -12.61
C ILE A 69 3.12 3.07 -11.41
N LEU A 70 2.45 1.92 -11.29
CA LEU A 70 2.70 0.92 -10.24
C LEU A 70 3.74 -0.09 -10.71
N LEU A 71 5.01 0.32 -10.66
CA LEU A 71 6.14 -0.51 -11.07
C LEU A 71 6.61 -1.41 -9.92
N GLU A 72 6.54 -2.72 -10.14
CA GLU A 72 7.04 -3.77 -9.25
C GLU A 72 8.31 -4.43 -9.82
N VAL A 73 9.19 -4.88 -8.93
CA VAL A 73 10.34 -5.74 -9.25
C VAL A 73 10.09 -7.11 -8.61
N PRO A 74 10.04 -8.19 -9.41
CA PRO A 74 10.04 -9.54 -8.87
C PRO A 74 11.40 -9.83 -8.23
N LEU A 75 11.40 -10.41 -7.03
CA LEU A 75 12.62 -10.73 -6.31
C LEU A 75 13.05 -12.15 -6.70
N VAL A 76 14.26 -12.27 -7.24
CA VAL A 76 14.88 -13.55 -7.65
C VAL A 76 16.28 -13.64 -7.07
N HIS A 77 16.75 -14.85 -6.78
CA HIS A 77 18.13 -15.07 -6.35
C HIS A 77 18.99 -15.46 -7.55
N PRO A 78 20.20 -14.90 -7.73
CA PRO A 78 21.03 -15.16 -8.90
C PRO A 78 21.50 -16.62 -9.05
N GLU A 79 21.58 -17.35 -7.93
CA GLU A 79 22.06 -18.74 -7.91
C GLU A 79 20.99 -19.76 -7.48
N TYR A 80 19.86 -19.31 -6.93
CA TYR A 80 18.87 -20.19 -6.32
C TYR A 80 17.51 -20.03 -7.00
N GLU A 81 17.22 -20.91 -7.97
CA GLU A 81 16.00 -20.84 -8.79
C GLU A 81 14.72 -20.91 -7.94
N TRP A 82 14.72 -21.72 -6.88
CA TRP A 82 13.58 -21.88 -5.96
C TRP A 82 13.13 -20.56 -5.31
N PHE A 83 14.00 -19.55 -5.21
CA PHE A 83 13.64 -18.26 -4.63
C PHE A 83 12.62 -17.52 -5.49
N GLY A 84 12.74 -17.61 -6.83
CA GLY A 84 11.77 -17.01 -7.74
C GLY A 84 10.38 -17.67 -7.65
N GLU A 85 10.32 -18.94 -7.27
CA GLU A 85 9.07 -19.68 -7.07
C GLU A 85 8.25 -19.16 -5.88
N MET A 86 8.88 -18.43 -4.95
CA MET A 86 8.18 -17.79 -3.84
C MET A 86 7.27 -16.62 -4.30
N GLY A 87 7.47 -16.10 -5.52
CA GLY A 87 6.63 -15.05 -6.10
C GLY A 87 6.70 -13.69 -5.38
N LEU A 88 7.78 -13.46 -4.62
CA LEU A 88 8.04 -12.21 -3.90
C LEU A 88 8.25 -11.05 -4.87
N ARG A 89 7.78 -9.87 -4.50
CA ARG A 89 7.91 -8.65 -5.30
C ARG A 89 7.91 -7.42 -4.42
N TRP A 90 8.47 -6.32 -4.93
CA TRP A 90 8.47 -5.04 -4.24
C TRP A 90 8.26 -3.89 -5.21
N TYR A 91 7.58 -2.83 -4.76
CA TYR A 91 7.42 -1.62 -5.57
C TYR A 91 8.73 -0.83 -5.65
N THR A 92 8.93 -0.13 -6.76
CA THR A 92 10.23 0.50 -7.10
C THR A 92 10.48 1.85 -6.42
N VAL A 93 9.43 2.58 -6.03
CA VAL A 93 9.54 3.97 -5.57
C VAL A 93 9.28 4.07 -4.06
N PRO A 94 10.31 4.23 -3.23
CA PRO A 94 10.14 4.53 -1.81
C PRO A 94 9.83 6.03 -1.65
N ALA A 95 8.57 6.37 -1.39
CA ALA A 95 8.12 7.76 -1.30
C ALA A 95 7.32 8.03 -0.01
N VAL A 96 8.00 8.55 1.02
CA VAL A 96 7.36 8.97 2.28
C VAL A 96 6.40 10.14 2.02
N SER A 97 5.17 10.06 2.55
CA SER A 97 4.11 11.04 2.31
C SER A 97 3.46 11.61 3.57
N SER A 98 3.76 11.06 4.75
CA SER A 98 3.11 11.41 6.01
C SER A 98 3.88 12.41 6.88
N MET A 99 5.04 12.90 6.44
CA MET A 99 5.85 13.85 7.19
C MET A 99 5.44 15.29 6.92
N MET A 100 5.50 16.13 7.95
CA MET A 100 5.34 17.58 7.83
C MET A 100 6.69 18.21 7.52
N PHE A 101 6.74 19.02 6.47
CA PHE A 101 7.88 19.88 6.17
C PHE A 101 7.67 21.24 6.85
N ASP A 102 8.67 21.70 7.59
CA ASP A 102 8.69 22.99 8.29
C ASP A 102 9.91 23.79 7.82
N CYS A 103 9.68 25.06 7.47
CA CYS A 103 10.72 25.96 6.96
C CYS A 103 10.47 27.42 7.42
N GLY A 104 10.22 27.61 8.72
CA GLY A 104 10.15 28.93 9.36
C GLY A 104 8.97 29.78 8.92
#